data_AF-A0A0D6T154-F1
#
_entry.id   AF-A0A0D6T154-F1
#
_cell.length_a   1.000
_cell.length_b   1.000
_cell.length_c   1.000
_cell.angle_alpha   90.00
_cell.angle_beta   90.00
_cell.angle_gamma   90.00
#
_symmetry.space_group_name_H-M   'P 1'
#
loop_
_entity.id
_entity.type
_entity.pdbx_description
1 polymer ?
#
loop_
_entity_poly.entity_id
_entity_poly.type
_entity_poly.pdbx_seq_one_letter_code
_entity_poly.pdbx_strand_id
1 'polypeptide(L)'
;MRVLIALPLLLASAAAFAAPKPPAPAQLDRAFELAGVRLLCEQSGTLLQRGAPESYQKQLASAFAAEAVCADLAAAVAPRLEVAQLAEVEQALDSELARRFTAAEREVDDGLVDYRKQLADKPPRADRVELVHRLDRAARTTDLAALLRYEVGKTLALLSLRQRGERISEPALAQQTAQQAEGIHASSAQAVESFMLYAYRQMPSEQVQAYAELYERPAVKRLLDASLEALPGVFAKRRALLK
;
A
#
# COMPACT_ATOMS: atom_id res chain seq x y z
N MET A 1 18.14 64.90 40.17
CA MET A 1 18.62 63.63 40.77
C MET A 1 17.59 62.57 40.40
N ARG A 2 18.00 61.59 39.56
CA ARG A 2 18.14 60.15 39.90
C ARG A 2 16.77 59.51 40.20
N VAL A 3 16.27 58.43 39.58
CA VAL A 3 16.84 57.15 39.10
C VAL A 3 15.55 56.26 39.02
N LEU A 4 15.12 55.54 37.99
CA LEU A 4 15.54 54.24 37.42
C LEU A 4 14.24 53.70 36.74
N ILE A 5 14.14 53.68 35.42
CA ILE A 5 14.18 52.48 34.56
C ILE A 5 13.77 51.17 35.26
N ALA A 6 12.58 50.68 34.93
CA ALA A 6 12.22 49.26 35.06
C ALA A 6 11.48 48.84 33.76
N LEU A 7 12.24 48.28 32.82
CA LEU A 7 11.77 47.62 31.61
C LEU A 7 11.64 46.12 31.95
N PRO A 8 10.45 45.50 31.94
CA PRO A 8 10.36 44.07 32.15
C PRO A 8 10.81 43.37 30.87
N LEU A 9 11.84 42.52 31.00
CA LEU A 9 12.31 41.61 29.96
C LEU A 9 11.16 40.70 29.51
N LEU A 10 10.67 40.92 28.29
CA LEU A 10 9.99 39.89 27.51
C LEU A 10 11.04 38.86 27.08
N LEU A 11 11.27 37.86 27.92
CA LEU A 11 11.96 36.62 27.55
C LEU A 11 11.07 35.88 26.55
N ALA A 12 11.24 36.18 25.27
CA ALA A 12 10.71 35.38 24.18
C ALA A 12 11.32 33.98 24.28
N SER A 13 10.53 33.01 24.72
CA SER A 13 10.85 31.59 24.61
C SER A 13 10.87 31.24 23.12
N ALA A 14 12.04 31.34 22.50
CA ALA A 14 12.29 30.74 21.21
C ALA A 14 12.25 29.21 21.39
N ALA A 15 11.04 28.64 21.38
CA ALA A 15 10.87 27.24 21.06
C ALA A 15 11.43 27.09 19.64
N ALA A 16 12.65 26.56 19.55
CA ALA A 16 13.23 26.16 18.28
C ALA A 16 12.28 25.11 17.68
N PHE A 17 11.47 25.54 16.70
CA PHE A 17 10.74 24.64 15.83
C PHE A 17 11.80 23.84 15.06
N ALA A 18 12.21 22.71 15.62
CA ALA A 18 13.05 21.76 14.91
C ALA A 18 12.35 21.43 13.59
N ALA A 19 13.05 21.63 12.48
CA ALA A 19 12.48 21.34 11.17
C ALA A 19 11.97 19.89 11.14
N PRO A 20 10.80 19.64 10.53
CA PRO A 20 10.25 18.29 10.45
C PRO A 20 11.30 17.36 9.83
N LYS A 21 11.67 16.32 10.59
CA LYS A 21 12.71 15.38 10.19
C LYS A 21 12.05 14.17 9.53
N PRO A 22 12.53 13.73 8.34
CA PRO A 22 12.06 12.50 7.76
C PRO A 22 12.53 11.30 8.61
N PRO A 23 11.72 10.25 8.74
CA PRO A 23 12.17 8.99 9.33
C PRO A 23 13.29 8.37 8.50
N ALA A 24 14.15 7.56 9.12
CA ALA A 24 15.02 6.66 8.37
C ALA A 24 14.16 5.57 7.71
N PRO A 25 14.55 5.04 6.53
CA PRO A 25 13.77 4.03 5.82
C PRO A 25 13.38 2.81 6.68
N ALA A 26 14.32 2.29 7.49
CA ALA A 26 14.06 1.15 8.38
C ALA A 26 12.98 1.43 9.45
N GLN A 27 12.66 2.69 9.74
CA GLN A 27 11.59 3.02 10.68
C GLN A 27 10.20 2.79 10.06
N LEU A 28 10.08 2.67 8.73
CA LEU A 28 8.79 2.45 8.06
C LEU A 28 8.32 0.99 8.17
N ASP A 29 9.17 0.05 8.58
CA ASP A 29 8.86 -1.38 8.56
C ASP A 29 7.55 -1.72 9.28
N ARG A 30 7.36 -1.16 10.48
CA ARG A 30 6.15 -1.39 11.27
C ARG A 30 4.92 -0.74 10.64
N ALA A 31 5.04 0.51 10.19
CA ALA A 31 3.93 1.18 9.54
C ALA A 31 3.52 0.50 8.22
N PHE A 32 4.49 -0.03 7.45
CA PHE A 32 4.22 -0.82 6.26
C PHE A 32 3.54 -2.16 6.56
N GLU A 33 3.91 -2.82 7.67
CA GLU A 33 3.23 -4.02 8.14
C GLU A 33 1.78 -3.71 8.52
N LEU A 34 1.56 -2.71 9.37
CA LEU A 34 0.23 -2.32 9.85
C LEU A 34 -0.68 -1.82 8.72
N ALA A 35 -0.12 -1.13 7.72
CA ALA A 35 -0.87 -0.63 6.56
C ALA A 35 -1.07 -1.68 5.45
N GLY A 36 -0.55 -2.90 5.62
CA GLY A 36 -0.62 -3.95 4.60
C GLY A 36 0.28 -3.72 3.37
N VAL A 37 1.11 -2.66 3.36
CA VAL A 37 2.06 -2.36 2.28
C VAL A 37 3.15 -3.42 2.18
N ARG A 38 3.58 -3.96 3.33
CA ARG A 38 4.60 -5.03 3.38
C ARG A 38 4.16 -6.28 2.59
N LEU A 39 2.88 -6.62 2.62
CA LEU A 39 2.33 -7.76 1.91
C LEU A 39 2.57 -7.66 0.40
N LEU A 40 2.55 -6.43 -0.16
CA LEU A 40 2.83 -6.20 -1.58
C LEU A 40 4.26 -6.61 -1.94
N CYS A 41 5.24 -6.27 -1.10
CA CYS A 41 6.64 -6.67 -1.26
C CYS A 41 6.77 -8.20 -1.23
N GLU A 42 6.13 -8.83 -0.24
CA GLU A 42 6.19 -10.28 0.00
C GLU A 42 5.55 -11.08 -1.15
N GLN A 43 4.46 -10.56 -1.73
CA GLN A 43 3.77 -11.21 -2.84
C GLN A 43 4.47 -11.00 -4.19
N SER A 44 5.20 -9.89 -4.38
CA SER A 44 5.81 -9.51 -5.66
C SER A 44 6.63 -10.64 -6.29
N GLY A 45 7.59 -11.20 -5.55
CA GLY A 45 8.47 -12.25 -6.05
C GLY A 45 7.71 -13.53 -6.40
N THR A 46 6.83 -13.99 -5.51
CA THR A 46 6.04 -15.21 -5.71
C THR A 46 5.12 -15.11 -6.93
N LEU A 47 4.44 -13.97 -7.11
CA LEU A 47 3.57 -13.74 -8.25
C LEU A 47 4.34 -13.74 -9.58
N LEU A 48 5.52 -13.11 -9.61
CA LEU A 48 6.39 -13.12 -10.78
C LEU A 48 6.88 -14.53 -11.10
N GLN A 49 7.34 -15.29 -10.11
CA GLN A 49 7.84 -16.64 -10.31
C GLN A 49 6.76 -17.58 -10.87
N ARG A 50 5.53 -17.48 -10.39
CA ARG A 50 4.42 -18.31 -10.90
C ARG A 50 4.12 -18.10 -12.39
N GLY A 51 4.33 -16.88 -12.91
CA GLY A 51 4.05 -16.54 -14.31
C GLY A 51 5.27 -16.54 -15.23
N ALA A 52 6.48 -16.69 -14.70
CA ALA A 52 7.72 -16.52 -15.44
C ALA A 52 8.27 -17.84 -16.01
N PRO A 53 8.99 -17.78 -17.15
CA PRO A 53 9.75 -18.91 -17.65
C PRO A 53 10.81 -19.41 -16.66
N GLU A 54 11.10 -20.71 -16.68
CA GLU A 54 12.08 -21.34 -15.77
C GLU A 54 13.45 -20.65 -15.78
N SER A 55 13.90 -20.19 -16.96
CA SER A 55 15.18 -19.49 -17.14
C SER A 55 15.33 -18.23 -16.29
N TYR A 56 14.23 -17.61 -15.87
CA TYR A 56 14.24 -16.37 -15.07
C TYR A 56 14.01 -16.59 -13.58
N GLN A 57 13.66 -17.79 -13.13
CA GLN A 57 13.23 -18.05 -11.75
C GLN A 57 14.27 -17.59 -10.71
N LYS A 58 15.54 -17.96 -10.89
CA LYS A 58 16.64 -17.58 -9.99
C LYS A 58 16.88 -16.06 -9.99
N GLN A 59 16.81 -15.42 -11.15
CA GLN A 59 16.99 -13.97 -11.24
C GLN A 59 15.84 -13.23 -10.55
N LEU A 60 14.59 -13.68 -10.74
CA LEU A 60 13.41 -13.10 -10.13
C LEU A 60 13.42 -13.28 -8.60
N ALA A 61 13.80 -14.46 -8.11
CA ALA A 61 13.97 -14.72 -6.68
C ALA A 61 14.93 -13.72 -6.02
N SER A 62 16.03 -13.38 -6.70
CA SER A 62 17.02 -12.43 -6.19
C SER A 62 16.59 -10.97 -6.38
N ALA A 63 16.07 -10.61 -7.55
CA ALA A 63 15.76 -9.22 -7.89
C ALA A 63 14.51 -8.69 -7.15
N PHE A 64 13.55 -9.58 -6.89
CA PHE A 64 12.28 -9.28 -6.23
C PHE A 64 12.14 -9.98 -4.86
N ALA A 65 13.26 -10.21 -4.17
CA ALA A 65 13.23 -10.61 -2.76
C ALA A 65 12.46 -9.57 -1.93
N ALA A 66 11.59 -10.03 -1.02
CA ALA A 66 10.63 -9.19 -0.32
C ALA A 66 11.31 -8.04 0.45
N GLU A 67 12.36 -8.36 1.20
CA GLU A 67 13.15 -7.41 1.99
C GLU A 67 13.78 -6.34 1.11
N ALA A 68 14.27 -6.74 -0.07
CA ALA A 68 14.87 -5.82 -1.00
C ALA A 68 13.80 -4.86 -1.58
N VAL A 69 12.68 -5.40 -2.07
CA VAL A 69 11.57 -4.59 -2.60
C VAL A 69 11.08 -3.59 -1.54
N CYS A 70 10.86 -4.05 -0.31
CA CYS A 70 10.41 -3.19 0.78
C CYS A 70 11.45 -2.16 1.22
N ALA A 71 12.74 -2.51 1.25
CA ALA A 71 13.79 -1.53 1.56
C ALA A 71 13.87 -0.41 0.50
N ASP A 72 13.73 -0.74 -0.78
CA ASP A 72 13.69 0.26 -1.85
C ASP A 72 12.42 1.12 -1.79
N LEU A 73 11.27 0.52 -1.46
CA LEU A 73 10.03 1.27 -1.25
C LEU A 73 10.14 2.21 -0.06
N ALA A 74 10.63 1.73 1.08
CA ALA A 74 10.84 2.54 2.27
C ALA A 74 11.80 3.69 2.01
N ALA A 75 12.87 3.47 1.24
CA ALA A 75 13.82 4.52 0.86
C ALA A 75 13.17 5.60 -0.02
N ALA A 76 12.23 5.23 -0.89
CA ALA A 76 11.49 6.18 -1.72
C ALA A 76 10.38 6.94 -0.95
N VAL A 77 9.78 6.30 0.06
CA VAL A 77 8.66 6.86 0.83
C VAL A 77 9.14 7.74 1.99
N ALA A 78 10.21 7.35 2.69
CA ALA A 78 10.67 8.01 3.91
C ALA A 78 10.87 9.55 3.77
N PRO A 79 11.43 10.09 2.67
CA PRO A 79 11.59 11.54 2.50
C PRO A 79 10.27 12.33 2.39
N ARG A 80 9.14 11.64 2.21
CA ARG A 80 7.81 12.24 2.02
C ARG A 80 6.99 12.28 3.30
N LEU A 81 7.54 11.75 4.39
CA LEU A 81 6.92 11.65 5.70
C LEU A 81 7.73 12.39 6.74
N GLU A 82 7.07 12.70 7.84
CA GLU A 82 7.71 13.20 9.06
C GLU A 82 7.69 12.11 10.13
N VAL A 83 8.66 12.10 11.04
CA VAL A 83 8.69 11.14 12.16
C VAL A 83 7.40 11.20 13.00
N ALA A 84 6.83 12.39 13.19
CA ALA A 84 5.56 12.55 13.90
C ALA A 84 4.38 11.87 13.16
N GLN A 85 4.32 12.01 11.83
CA GLN A 85 3.30 11.36 11.01
C GLN A 85 3.44 9.83 11.08
N LEU A 86 4.68 9.31 11.08
CA LEU A 86 4.90 7.87 11.21
C LEU A 86 4.36 7.33 12.53
N ALA A 87 4.58 8.04 13.65
CA ALA A 87 4.01 7.65 14.95
C ALA A 87 2.48 7.71 14.97
N GLU A 88 1.87 8.71 14.31
CA GLU A 88 0.41 8.80 14.16
C GLU A 88 -0.18 7.63 13.36
N VAL A 89 0.53 7.18 12.31
CA VAL A 89 0.13 5.98 11.55
C VAL A 89 0.13 4.76 12.46
N GLU A 90 1.23 4.52 13.16
CA GLU A 90 1.37 3.34 14.03
C GLU A 90 0.31 3.34 15.13
N GLN A 91 0.07 4.49 15.77
CA GLN A 91 -0.98 4.62 16.78
C GLN A 91 -2.38 4.33 16.22
N ALA A 92 -2.69 4.79 15.00
CA ALA A 92 -3.99 4.55 14.38
C ALA A 92 -4.18 3.08 14.01
N LEU A 93 -3.20 2.50 13.31
CA LEU A 93 -3.30 1.18 12.71
C LEU A 93 -2.92 0.04 13.68
N ASP A 94 -2.34 0.35 14.85
CA ASP A 94 -2.19 -0.58 15.97
C ASP A 94 -3.25 -0.33 17.07
N SER A 95 -4.40 0.24 16.70
CA SER A 95 -5.55 0.32 17.63
C SER A 95 -6.19 -1.06 17.82
N GLU A 96 -6.95 -1.23 18.91
CA GLU A 96 -7.70 -2.48 19.14
C GLU A 96 -8.67 -2.76 17.99
N LEU A 97 -9.33 -1.72 17.48
CA LEU A 97 -10.19 -1.82 16.31
C LEU A 97 -9.43 -2.39 15.10
N ALA A 98 -8.30 -1.78 14.73
CA ALA A 98 -7.51 -2.23 13.60
C ALA A 98 -7.03 -3.67 13.76
N ARG A 99 -6.53 -4.05 14.95
CA ARG A 99 -6.12 -5.44 15.22
C ARG A 99 -7.25 -6.45 15.04
N ARG A 100 -8.49 -6.10 15.42
CA ARG A 100 -9.66 -6.98 15.20
C ARG A 100 -9.97 -7.17 13.73
N PHE A 101 -9.83 -6.13 12.91
CA PHE A 101 -10.00 -6.22 11.46
C PHE A 101 -8.89 -7.06 10.82
N THR A 102 -7.62 -6.83 11.18
CA THR A 102 -6.50 -7.65 10.73
C THR A 102 -6.66 -9.13 11.11
N ALA A 103 -7.20 -9.41 12.31
CA ALA A 103 -7.52 -10.78 12.69
C ALA A 103 -8.60 -11.38 11.78
N ALA A 104 -9.70 -10.64 11.51
CA ALA A 104 -10.76 -11.10 10.62
C ALA A 104 -10.30 -11.34 9.17
N GLU A 105 -9.36 -10.53 8.67
CA GLU A 105 -8.72 -10.73 7.37
C GLU A 105 -7.92 -12.04 7.30
N ARG A 106 -7.26 -12.42 8.41
CA ARG A 106 -6.48 -13.67 8.50
C ARG A 106 -7.33 -14.93 8.61
N GLU A 107 -8.56 -14.79 9.13
CA GLU A 107 -9.54 -15.88 9.20
C GLU A 107 -10.31 -16.08 7.88
N VAL A 108 -9.95 -15.36 6.81
CA VAL A 108 -10.54 -15.60 5.48
C VAL A 108 -10.06 -16.95 4.95
N ASP A 109 -11.02 -17.83 4.71
CA ASP A 109 -10.84 -19.19 4.23
C ASP A 109 -11.42 -19.38 2.82
N ASP A 110 -11.44 -20.64 2.36
CA ASP A 110 -12.01 -21.03 1.06
C ASP A 110 -13.51 -20.72 0.94
N GLY A 111 -14.20 -20.43 2.05
CA GLY A 111 -15.59 -19.99 2.05
C GLY A 111 -15.84 -18.69 1.28
N LEU A 112 -14.80 -17.88 1.03
CA LEU A 112 -14.89 -16.71 0.16
C LEU A 112 -15.34 -17.06 -1.27
N VAL A 113 -14.94 -18.23 -1.79
CA VAL A 113 -15.32 -18.66 -3.15
C VAL A 113 -16.82 -18.91 -3.24
N ASP A 114 -17.38 -19.58 -2.24
CA ASP A 114 -18.82 -19.83 -2.20
C ASP A 114 -19.61 -18.57 -1.86
N TYR A 115 -19.07 -17.71 -1.00
CA TYR A 115 -19.65 -16.40 -0.73
C TYR A 115 -19.78 -15.55 -2.00
N ARG A 116 -18.76 -15.53 -2.86
CA ARG A 116 -18.81 -14.81 -4.15
C ARG A 116 -19.95 -15.28 -5.06
N LYS A 117 -20.25 -16.58 -5.08
CA LYS A 117 -21.40 -17.11 -5.83
C LYS A 117 -22.71 -16.61 -5.24
N GLN A 118 -22.81 -16.57 -3.91
CA GLN A 118 -24.01 -16.11 -3.19
C GLN A 118 -24.30 -14.63 -3.41
N LEU A 119 -23.29 -13.78 -3.60
CA LEU A 119 -23.47 -12.34 -3.82
C LEU A 119 -24.35 -12.01 -5.03
N ALA A 120 -24.36 -12.87 -6.06
CA ALA A 120 -25.21 -12.70 -7.24
C ALA A 120 -26.71 -12.91 -6.91
N ASP A 121 -27.00 -13.89 -6.04
CA ASP A 121 -28.38 -14.26 -5.69
C ASP A 121 -28.92 -13.47 -4.49
N LYS A 122 -28.03 -13.08 -3.59
CA LYS A 122 -28.33 -12.37 -2.33
C LYS A 122 -27.38 -11.19 -2.17
N PRO A 123 -27.64 -10.08 -2.87
CA PRO A 123 -26.80 -8.90 -2.75
C PRO A 123 -26.79 -8.37 -1.31
N PRO A 124 -25.64 -7.90 -0.80
CA PRO A 124 -25.58 -7.23 0.49
C PRO A 124 -26.43 -5.96 0.47
N ARG A 125 -26.75 -5.46 1.68
CA ARG A 125 -27.42 -4.17 1.82
C ARG A 125 -26.54 -3.05 1.24
N ALA A 126 -27.15 -2.11 0.53
CA ALA A 126 -26.43 -1.05 -0.20
C ALA A 126 -25.59 -0.14 0.73
N ASP A 127 -26.09 0.15 1.94
CA ASP A 127 -25.36 0.88 2.99
C ASP A 127 -24.05 0.18 3.37
N ARG A 128 -24.08 -1.15 3.44
CA ARG A 128 -22.89 -1.95 3.75
C ARG A 128 -21.89 -1.94 2.61
N VAL A 129 -22.35 -1.99 1.36
CA VAL A 129 -21.49 -1.89 0.18
C VAL A 129 -20.77 -0.54 0.14
N GLU A 130 -21.50 0.56 0.37
CA GLU A 130 -20.88 1.90 0.38
C GLU A 130 -19.82 2.05 1.50
N LEU A 131 -20.05 1.46 2.68
CA LEU A 131 -19.05 1.46 3.75
C LEU A 131 -17.77 0.72 3.35
N VAL A 132 -17.91 -0.43 2.68
CA VAL A 132 -16.76 -1.18 2.16
C VAL A 132 -16.03 -0.39 1.08
N HIS A 133 -16.76 0.28 0.17
CA HIS A 133 -16.14 1.15 -0.84
C HIS A 133 -15.42 2.35 -0.23
N ARG A 134 -16.00 2.98 0.80
CA ARG A 134 -15.34 4.06 1.55
C ARG A 134 -14.04 3.58 2.19
N LEU A 135 -14.08 2.43 2.86
CA LEU A 135 -12.89 1.82 3.46
C LEU A 135 -11.84 1.48 2.40
N ASP A 136 -12.22 0.87 1.28
CA ASP A 136 -11.29 0.56 0.18
C ASP A 136 -10.60 1.83 -0.36
N ARG A 137 -11.37 2.89 -0.62
CA ARG A 137 -10.82 4.17 -1.06
C ARG A 137 -9.85 4.77 -0.05
N ALA A 138 -10.14 4.65 1.25
CA ALA A 138 -9.28 5.17 2.31
C ALA A 138 -8.00 4.33 2.48
N ALA A 139 -8.13 3.00 2.48
CA ALA A 139 -7.03 2.04 2.63
C ALA A 139 -6.23 1.81 1.34
N ARG A 140 -6.69 2.36 0.21
CA ARG A 140 -6.07 2.19 -1.13
C ARG A 140 -5.95 0.72 -1.54
N THR A 141 -6.80 -0.16 -1.04
CA THR A 141 -6.61 -1.62 -1.19
C THR A 141 -6.71 -2.04 -2.66
N THR A 142 -7.74 -1.58 -3.37
CA THR A 142 -7.91 -1.80 -4.82
C THR A 142 -6.76 -1.19 -5.61
N ASP A 143 -6.37 0.05 -5.31
CA ASP A 143 -5.31 0.75 -6.05
C ASP A 143 -3.97 0.01 -5.91
N LEU A 144 -3.61 -0.41 -4.70
CA LEU A 144 -2.38 -1.16 -4.42
C LEU A 144 -2.40 -2.56 -5.03
N ALA A 145 -3.52 -3.29 -4.92
CA ALA A 145 -3.67 -4.63 -5.50
C ALA A 145 -3.63 -4.60 -7.03
N ALA A 146 -4.32 -3.63 -7.64
CA ALA A 146 -4.31 -3.42 -9.08
C ALA A 146 -2.90 -3.05 -9.58
N LEU A 147 -2.21 -2.16 -8.87
CA LEU A 147 -0.86 -1.75 -9.22
C LEU A 147 0.14 -2.91 -9.13
N LEU A 148 0.07 -3.72 -8.07
CA LEU A 148 0.88 -4.93 -7.95
C LEU A 148 0.66 -5.87 -9.13
N ARG A 149 -0.59 -6.18 -9.47
CA ARG A 149 -0.94 -7.05 -10.60
C ARG A 149 -0.45 -6.47 -11.93
N TYR A 150 -0.60 -5.17 -12.13
CA TYR A 150 -0.13 -4.47 -13.31
C TYR A 150 1.39 -4.54 -13.45
N GLU A 151 2.14 -4.22 -12.39
CA GLU A 151 3.60 -4.23 -12.42
C GLU A 151 4.20 -5.64 -12.53
N VAL A 152 3.54 -6.65 -11.96
CA VAL A 152 3.84 -8.07 -12.19
C VAL A 152 3.62 -8.42 -13.67
N GLY A 153 2.44 -8.13 -14.22
CA GLY A 153 2.11 -8.42 -15.62
C GLY A 153 3.06 -7.73 -16.61
N LYS A 154 3.38 -6.46 -16.35
CA LYS A 154 4.36 -5.68 -17.12
C LYS A 154 5.75 -6.31 -17.12
N THR A 155 6.18 -6.82 -15.97
CA THR A 155 7.46 -7.53 -15.85
C THR A 155 7.45 -8.84 -16.64
N LEU A 156 6.36 -9.62 -16.57
CA LEU A 156 6.22 -10.85 -17.35
C LEU A 156 6.21 -10.57 -18.87
N ALA A 157 5.56 -9.49 -19.30
CA ALA A 157 5.59 -9.05 -20.70
C ALA A 157 7.01 -8.71 -21.17
N LEU A 158 7.80 -8.01 -20.35
CA LEU A 158 9.21 -7.72 -20.62
C LEU A 158 10.02 -9.01 -20.81
N LEU A 159 9.85 -9.97 -19.89
CA LEU A 159 10.55 -11.25 -19.97
C LEU A 159 10.20 -12.03 -21.23
N SER A 160 8.92 -12.05 -21.62
CA SER A 160 8.46 -12.67 -22.87
C SER A 160 9.09 -12.04 -24.11
N LEU A 161 9.17 -10.69 -24.16
CA LEU A 161 9.86 -9.97 -25.24
C LEU A 161 11.34 -10.34 -25.32
N ARG A 162 12.04 -10.39 -24.19
CA ARG A 162 13.46 -10.73 -24.14
C ARG A 162 13.75 -12.15 -24.56
N GLN A 163 12.87 -13.11 -24.25
CA GLN A 163 13.00 -14.48 -24.77
C GLN A 163 12.94 -14.55 -26.29
N ARG A 164 12.23 -13.62 -26.93
CA ARG A 164 12.20 -13.47 -28.40
C ARG A 164 13.38 -12.65 -28.95
N GLY A 165 14.33 -12.24 -28.11
CA GLY A 165 15.46 -11.40 -28.48
C GLY A 165 15.10 -9.92 -28.65
N GLU A 166 13.88 -9.52 -28.31
CA GLU A 166 13.43 -8.14 -28.44
C GLU A 166 13.93 -7.28 -27.27
N ARG A 167 14.17 -6.00 -27.55
CA ARG A 167 14.55 -4.99 -26.55
C ARG A 167 13.53 -3.86 -26.56
N ILE A 168 13.07 -3.48 -25.38
CA ILE A 168 12.13 -2.39 -25.18
C ILE A 168 12.59 -1.53 -24.01
N SER A 169 12.39 -0.22 -24.12
CA SER A 169 12.64 0.71 -23.01
C SER A 169 11.49 0.68 -22.00
N GLU A 170 11.76 1.06 -20.75
CA GLU A 170 10.72 1.12 -19.71
C GLU A 170 9.52 2.02 -20.09
N PRO A 171 9.70 3.21 -20.72
CA PRO A 171 8.58 4.02 -21.20
C PRO A 171 7.78 3.36 -22.32
N ALA A 172 8.45 2.72 -23.29
CA ALA A 172 7.76 2.03 -24.39
C ALA A 172 6.99 0.81 -23.87
N LEU A 173 7.56 0.07 -22.92
CA LEU A 173 6.86 -1.03 -22.25
C LEU A 173 5.63 -0.51 -21.50
N ALA A 174 5.75 0.59 -20.76
CA ALA A 174 4.61 1.21 -20.06
C ALA A 174 3.49 1.60 -21.03
N GLN A 175 3.85 2.17 -22.18
CA GLN A 175 2.88 2.54 -23.21
C GLN A 175 2.16 1.32 -23.79
N GLN A 176 2.88 0.23 -24.07
CA GLN A 176 2.28 -1.01 -24.59
C GLN A 176 1.35 -1.70 -23.60
N THR A 177 1.66 -1.63 -22.30
CA THR A 177 0.86 -2.29 -21.26
C THR A 177 -0.28 -1.43 -20.71
N ALA A 178 -0.29 -0.11 -20.98
CA ALA A 178 -1.24 0.83 -20.40
C ALA A 178 -2.72 0.45 -20.62
N GLN A 179 -3.05 -0.14 -21.76
CA GLN A 179 -4.42 -0.57 -22.09
C GLN A 179 -4.97 -1.64 -21.14
N GLN A 180 -4.10 -2.38 -20.42
CA GLN A 180 -4.51 -3.41 -19.47
C GLN A 180 -4.87 -2.84 -18.10
N ALA A 181 -4.43 -1.61 -17.80
CA ALA A 181 -4.53 -1.04 -16.45
C ALA A 181 -5.97 -0.92 -15.97
N GLU A 182 -6.89 -0.45 -16.81
CA GLU A 182 -8.30 -0.26 -16.46
C GLU A 182 -9.00 -1.60 -16.16
N GLY A 183 -8.79 -2.62 -16.99
CA GLY A 183 -9.36 -3.95 -16.76
C GLY A 183 -8.78 -4.64 -15.50
N ILE A 184 -7.49 -4.42 -15.22
CA ILE A 184 -6.87 -4.91 -13.98
C ILE A 184 -7.45 -4.18 -12.77
N HIS A 185 -7.66 -2.87 -12.85
CA HIS A 185 -8.28 -2.09 -11.77
C HIS A 185 -9.71 -2.56 -11.49
N ALA A 186 -10.55 -2.64 -12.52
CA ALA A 186 -11.94 -3.09 -12.37
C ALA A 186 -12.06 -4.50 -11.77
N SER A 187 -11.25 -5.45 -12.25
CA SER A 187 -11.24 -6.82 -11.69
C SER A 187 -10.66 -6.88 -10.27
N SER A 188 -9.74 -5.98 -9.92
CA SER A 188 -9.22 -5.86 -8.54
C SER A 188 -10.27 -5.28 -7.60
N ALA A 189 -11.02 -4.26 -8.04
CA ALA A 189 -12.10 -3.66 -7.28
C ALA A 189 -13.17 -4.70 -6.89
N GLN A 190 -13.60 -5.53 -7.84
CA GLN A 190 -14.55 -6.62 -7.58
C GLN A 190 -13.99 -7.66 -6.59
N ALA A 191 -12.71 -8.00 -6.72
CA ALA A 191 -12.06 -8.96 -5.83
C ALA A 191 -11.94 -8.41 -4.39
N VAL A 192 -11.60 -7.12 -4.25
CA VAL A 192 -11.47 -6.44 -2.95
C VAL A 192 -12.82 -6.23 -2.30
N GLU A 193 -13.85 -5.80 -3.04
CA GLU A 193 -15.20 -5.64 -2.51
C GLU A 193 -15.72 -6.95 -1.92
N SER A 194 -15.69 -8.03 -2.71
CA SER A 194 -16.14 -9.35 -2.24
C SER A 194 -15.31 -9.86 -1.06
N PHE A 195 -14.00 -9.58 -1.04
CA PHE A 195 -13.12 -9.91 0.08
C PHE A 195 -13.53 -9.15 1.35
N MET A 196 -13.66 -7.83 1.30
CA MET A 196 -14.00 -7.01 2.47
C MET A 196 -15.40 -7.31 3.01
N LEU A 197 -16.38 -7.53 2.12
CA LEU A 197 -17.72 -7.97 2.51
C LEU A 197 -17.68 -9.29 3.28
N TYR A 198 -16.85 -10.24 2.82
CA TYR A 198 -16.67 -11.53 3.48
C TYR A 198 -15.89 -11.40 4.79
N ALA A 199 -14.69 -10.83 4.75
CA ALA A 199 -13.79 -10.69 5.90
C ALA A 199 -14.49 -9.98 7.06
N TYR A 200 -15.23 -8.92 6.76
CA TYR A 200 -15.88 -8.10 7.78
C TYR A 200 -17.33 -8.51 8.06
N ARG A 201 -17.80 -9.66 7.56
CA ARG A 201 -19.22 -10.08 7.67
C ARG A 201 -19.77 -10.12 9.09
N GLN A 202 -18.89 -10.33 10.09
CA GLN A 202 -19.23 -10.34 11.52
C GLN A 202 -18.98 -9.00 12.23
N MET A 203 -18.51 -7.97 11.52
CA MET A 203 -18.24 -6.66 12.08
C MET A 203 -19.45 -5.73 11.90
N PRO A 204 -19.98 -5.12 12.98
CA PRO A 204 -21.01 -4.10 12.90
C PRO A 204 -20.65 -2.96 11.95
N SER A 205 -21.64 -2.38 11.26
CA SER A 205 -21.40 -1.29 10.30
C SER A 205 -20.71 -0.07 10.92
N GLU A 206 -21.03 0.27 12.18
CA GLU A 206 -20.36 1.33 12.94
C GLU A 206 -18.86 1.07 13.13
N GLN A 207 -18.44 -0.20 13.27
CA GLN A 207 -17.04 -0.55 13.38
C GLN A 207 -16.32 -0.47 12.04
N VAL A 208 -16.99 -0.83 10.94
CA VAL A 208 -16.43 -0.64 9.58
C VAL A 208 -16.27 0.83 9.26
N GLN A 209 -17.25 1.65 9.65
CA GLN A 209 -17.14 3.10 9.53
C GLN A 209 -15.96 3.64 10.34
N ALA A 210 -15.86 3.28 11.62
CA ALA A 210 -14.75 3.72 12.48
C ALA A 210 -13.40 3.26 11.95
N TYR A 211 -13.32 2.07 11.32
CA TYR A 211 -12.10 1.57 10.71
C TYR A 211 -11.73 2.38 9.47
N ALA A 212 -12.69 2.75 8.61
CA ALA A 212 -12.45 3.66 7.50
C ALA A 212 -11.93 5.02 7.97
N GLU A 213 -12.47 5.56 9.06
CA GLU A 213 -12.03 6.83 9.67
C GLU A 213 -10.58 6.77 10.16
N LEU A 214 -10.06 5.59 10.55
CA LEU A 214 -8.63 5.44 10.86
C LEU A 214 -7.75 5.63 9.62
N TYR A 215 -8.15 5.05 8.48
CA TYR A 215 -7.42 5.18 7.22
C TYR A 215 -7.55 6.57 6.57
N GLU A 216 -8.62 7.29 6.86
CA GLU A 216 -8.83 8.66 6.40
C GLU A 216 -7.96 9.70 7.14
N ARG A 217 -7.27 9.30 8.22
CA ARG A 217 -6.36 10.20 8.94
C ARG A 217 -5.25 10.71 8.01
N PRO A 218 -4.89 12.01 8.10
CA PRO A 218 -3.92 12.61 7.18
C PRO A 218 -2.57 11.88 7.10
N ALA A 219 -2.05 11.40 8.23
CA ALA A 219 -0.79 10.66 8.27
C ALA A 219 -0.87 9.30 7.55
N VAL A 220 -1.96 8.55 7.76
CA VAL A 220 -2.20 7.25 7.11
C VAL A 220 -2.37 7.42 5.62
N LYS A 221 -3.21 8.39 5.22
CA LYS A 221 -3.39 8.74 3.81
C LYS A 221 -2.07 9.09 3.14
N ARG A 222 -1.22 9.89 3.79
CA ARG A 222 0.08 10.29 3.24
C ARG A 222 1.02 9.10 3.06
N LEU A 223 1.08 8.16 4.01
CA LEU A 223 1.87 6.94 3.88
C LEU A 223 1.42 6.12 2.66
N LEU A 224 0.11 5.90 2.53
CA LEU A 224 -0.47 5.09 1.46
C LEU A 224 -0.29 5.73 0.09
N ASP A 225 -0.58 7.03 -0.04
CA ASP A 225 -0.40 7.77 -1.30
C ASP A 225 1.09 7.78 -1.71
N ALA A 226 2.00 8.03 -0.77
CA ALA A 226 3.44 8.01 -1.05
C ALA A 226 3.91 6.61 -1.48
N SER A 227 3.37 5.55 -0.88
CA SER A 227 3.68 4.16 -1.25
C SER A 227 3.17 3.83 -2.64
N LEU A 228 1.91 4.19 -2.94
CA LEU A 228 1.28 3.96 -4.24
C LEU A 228 2.05 4.66 -5.37
N GLU A 229 2.46 5.90 -5.16
CA GLU A 229 3.24 6.67 -6.15
C GLU A 229 4.67 6.17 -6.33
N ALA A 230 5.30 5.64 -5.27
CA ALA A 230 6.68 5.17 -5.31
C ALA A 230 6.83 3.78 -5.95
N LEU A 231 5.83 2.92 -5.79
CA LEU A 231 5.90 1.50 -6.17
C LEU A 231 6.27 1.26 -7.65
N PRO A 232 5.76 1.99 -8.66
CA PRO A 232 6.15 1.77 -10.06
C PRO A 232 7.64 1.99 -10.29
N GLY A 233 8.22 3.00 -9.62
CA GLY A 233 9.66 3.29 -9.69
C GLY A 233 10.51 2.19 -9.05
N VAL A 234 10.04 1.62 -7.94
CA VAL A 234 10.69 0.46 -7.30
C VAL A 234 10.68 -0.74 -8.27
N PHE A 235 9.53 -1.06 -8.87
CA PHE A 235 9.42 -2.16 -9.84
C PHE A 235 10.31 -1.95 -11.07
N ALA A 236 10.35 -0.74 -11.63
CA ALA A 236 11.24 -0.41 -12.74
C ALA A 236 12.72 -0.62 -12.38
N LYS A 237 13.14 -0.17 -11.18
CA LYS A 237 14.50 -0.40 -10.67
C LYS A 237 14.80 -1.90 -10.52
N ARG A 238 13.85 -2.69 -10.01
CA ARG A 238 14.01 -4.15 -9.88
C ARG A 238 14.05 -4.86 -11.24
N ARG A 239 13.21 -4.47 -12.20
CA ARG A 239 13.25 -4.98 -13.59
C ARG A 239 14.59 -4.74 -14.28
N ALA A 240 15.25 -3.63 -14.01
CA ALA A 240 16.56 -3.32 -14.58
C ALA A 240 17.67 -4.30 -14.15
N LEU A 241 17.47 -5.05 -13.06
CA LEU A 241 18.40 -6.09 -12.59
C LEU A 241 18.25 -7.41 -13.36
N LEU A 242 17.11 -7.61 -14.04
CA LEU A 242 16.88 -8.79 -14.86
C LEU A 242 17.71 -8.67 -16.13
N LYS A 243 18.50 -9.69 -16.47
CA LYS A 243 19.33 -9.77 -17.67
C LYS A 243 18.76 -10.82 -18.62
#